data_AF-R6XZN4-F1
#
_entry.id   AF-R6XZN4-F1
#
_cell.length_a   1.000
_cell.length_b   1.000
_cell.length_c   1.000
_cell.angle_alpha   90.00
_cell.angle_beta   90.00
_cell.angle_gamma   90.00
#
_symmetry.space_group_name_H-M   'P 1'
#
loop_
_entity.id
_entity.type
_entity.pdbx_description
1 polymer ?
#
loop_
_entity_poly.entity_id
_entity_poly.type
_entity_poly.pdbx_seq_one_letter_code
_entity_poly.pdbx_strand_id
1 'polypeptide(L)'
;MGHSRFLAPENMGEAVREACRETGQPVPQTLGELAACVYHSLAHSYAQSVQELSALTGREYTAVNIVGGGSRDGYLNQLTANATGLPVYAGPTEGTALGNLMVQMLAAGEFPDLAAIRKAVRHSFSIQEVLPC
;
A
#
# COMPACT_ATOMS: atom_id res chain seq x y z
N MET A 1 -13.41 -15.59 1.01
CA MET A 1 -13.22 -16.78 0.15
C MET A 1 -12.42 -16.37 -1.10
N GLY A 2 -11.50 -17.21 -1.53
CA GLY A 2 -10.35 -16.87 -2.39
C GLY A 2 -10.70 -16.33 -3.77
N HIS A 3 -10.11 -15.17 -4.07
CA HIS A 3 -10.20 -14.35 -5.26
C HIS A 3 -9.36 -14.91 -6.43
N SER A 4 -9.44 -16.22 -6.72
CA SER A 4 -8.63 -16.83 -7.80
C SER A 4 -8.82 -16.11 -9.15
N ARG A 5 -10.02 -15.61 -9.40
CA ARG A 5 -10.39 -14.81 -10.59
C ARG A 5 -9.59 -13.51 -10.76
N PHE A 6 -8.95 -13.00 -9.70
CA PHE A 6 -8.21 -11.74 -9.72
C PHE A 6 -6.68 -11.91 -9.73
N LEU A 7 -6.17 -13.16 -9.75
CA LEU A 7 -4.73 -13.41 -9.77
C LEU A 7 -4.10 -13.13 -11.15
N ALA A 8 -4.73 -13.65 -12.20
CA ALA A 8 -4.29 -13.45 -13.59
C ALA A 8 -5.47 -13.75 -14.56
N PRO A 9 -6.56 -12.98 -14.51
CA PRO A 9 -7.64 -13.15 -15.48
C PRO A 9 -7.17 -12.75 -16.88
N GLU A 10 -7.80 -13.33 -17.91
CA GLU A 10 -7.62 -12.88 -19.30
C GLU A 10 -7.99 -11.40 -19.45
N ASN A 11 -9.00 -10.93 -18.72
CA ASN A 11 -9.43 -9.55 -18.68
C ASN A 11 -9.79 -9.11 -17.26
N MET A 12 -8.93 -8.29 -16.65
CA MET A 12 -9.15 -7.77 -15.30
C MET A 12 -10.42 -6.90 -15.20
N GLY A 13 -10.75 -6.15 -16.25
CA GLY A 13 -11.93 -5.28 -16.26
C GLY A 13 -13.23 -6.07 -16.21
N GLU A 14 -13.34 -7.14 -16.99
CA GLU A 14 -14.51 -8.04 -16.95
C GLU A 14 -14.58 -8.81 -15.63
N ALA A 15 -13.44 -9.26 -15.09
CA ALA A 15 -13.42 -9.92 -13.78
C ALA A 15 -13.99 -9.04 -12.67
N VAL A 16 -13.67 -7.74 -12.68
CA VAL A 16 -14.24 -6.76 -11.74
C VAL A 16 -15.74 -6.54 -12.01
N ARG A 17 -16.15 -6.33 -13.27
CA ARG A 17 -17.57 -6.13 -13.63
C ARG A 17 -18.44 -7.31 -13.19
N GLU A 18 -17.94 -8.53 -13.37
CA GLU A 18 -18.67 -9.73 -12.98
C GLU A 18 -18.76 -9.88 -11.46
N ALA A 19 -17.68 -9.57 -10.74
CA ALA A 19 -17.74 -9.55 -9.28
C ALA A 19 -18.74 -8.50 -8.76
N CYS A 20 -18.83 -7.33 -9.39
CA CYS A 20 -19.86 -6.34 -9.05
C CYS A 20 -21.27 -6.90 -9.30
N ARG A 21 -21.52 -7.57 -10.44
CA ARG A 21 -22.81 -8.22 -10.74
C ARG A 21 -23.19 -9.26 -9.69
N GLU A 22 -22.29 -10.19 -9.38
CA GLU A 22 -22.54 -11.29 -8.44
C GLU A 22 -22.83 -10.80 -7.02
N THR A 23 -22.20 -9.70 -6.61
CA THR A 23 -22.37 -9.11 -5.27
C THR A 23 -23.48 -8.06 -5.19
N GLY A 24 -24.19 -7.81 -6.31
CA GLY A 24 -25.25 -6.80 -6.38
C GLY A 24 -24.77 -5.36 -6.28
N GLN A 25 -23.47 -5.12 -6.49
CA GLN A 25 -22.88 -3.79 -6.51
C GLN A 25 -23.09 -3.11 -7.88
N PRO A 26 -23.08 -1.77 -7.95
CA PRO A 26 -23.13 -1.06 -9.23
C PRO A 26 -22.00 -1.52 -10.17
N VAL A 27 -22.36 -1.96 -11.38
CA VAL A 27 -21.40 -2.44 -12.36
C VAL A 27 -20.75 -1.24 -13.05
N PRO A 28 -19.41 -1.08 -12.98
CA PRO A 28 -18.73 0.02 -13.63
C PRO A 28 -18.92 -0.07 -15.14
N GLN A 29 -19.32 1.03 -15.78
CA GLN A 29 -19.54 1.16 -17.22
C GLN A 29 -18.34 1.80 -17.90
N THR A 30 -17.70 2.77 -17.24
CA THR A 30 -16.56 3.54 -17.76
C THR A 30 -15.22 3.04 -17.20
N LEU A 31 -14.12 3.44 -17.86
CA LEU A 31 -12.77 3.17 -17.34
C LEU A 31 -12.52 3.86 -15.99
N GLY A 32 -13.07 5.07 -15.81
CA GLY A 32 -12.95 5.81 -14.55
C GLY A 32 -13.68 5.12 -13.40
N GLU A 33 -14.89 4.62 -13.63
CA GLU A 33 -15.65 3.86 -12.63
C GLU A 33 -14.95 2.53 -12.30
N LEU A 34 -14.39 1.86 -13.31
CA LEU A 34 -13.61 0.64 -13.10
C LEU A 34 -12.37 0.91 -12.24
N ALA A 35 -11.60 1.95 -12.57
CA ALA A 35 -10.44 2.36 -11.79
C ALA A 35 -10.82 2.75 -10.35
N ALA A 36 -11.89 3.53 -10.17
CA ALA A 36 -12.39 3.89 -8.86
C ALA A 36 -12.77 2.65 -8.03
N CYS A 37 -13.47 1.69 -8.64
CA CYS A 37 -13.80 0.42 -7.98
C CYS A 37 -12.54 -0.29 -7.48
N VAL A 38 -11.49 -0.40 -8.30
CA VAL A 38 -10.21 -1.01 -7.92
C VAL A 38 -9.54 -0.24 -6.78
N TYR A 39 -9.39 1.07 -6.91
CA TYR A 39 -8.72 1.89 -5.90
C TYR A 39 -9.41 1.87 -4.54
N HIS A 40 -10.74 2.01 -4.52
CA HIS A 40 -11.52 1.95 -3.29
C HIS A 40 -11.47 0.56 -2.65
N SER A 41 -11.52 -0.51 -3.46
CA SER A 41 -11.41 -1.87 -2.96
C SER A 41 -10.04 -2.16 -2.34
N LEU A 42 -8.95 -1.67 -2.95
CA LEU A 42 -7.60 -1.78 -2.41
C LEU A 42 -7.46 -1.02 -1.08
N ALA A 43 -7.90 0.24 -1.03
CA ALA A 43 -7.84 1.04 0.19
C ALA A 43 -8.65 0.41 1.34
N HIS A 44 -9.82 -0.14 1.04
CA HIS A 44 -10.63 -0.88 2.02
C HIS A 44 -9.91 -2.14 2.50
N SER A 45 -9.34 -2.93 1.58
CA SER A 45 -8.57 -4.12 1.91
C SER A 45 -7.36 -3.81 2.79
N TYR A 46 -6.66 -2.70 2.55
CA TYR A 46 -5.58 -2.24 3.42
C TYR A 46 -6.08 -1.87 4.82
N ALA A 47 -7.21 -1.16 4.93
CA ALA A 47 -7.81 -0.84 6.23
C ALA A 47 -8.20 -2.10 7.02
N GLN A 48 -8.82 -3.08 6.35
CA GLN A 48 -9.13 -4.38 6.96
C GLN A 48 -7.86 -5.11 7.40
N SER A 49 -6.83 -5.13 6.55
CA SER A 49 -5.54 -5.77 6.87
C SER A 49 -4.88 -5.13 8.11
N VAL A 50 -4.93 -3.80 8.24
CA VAL A 50 -4.42 -3.10 9.42
C VAL A 50 -5.22 -3.50 10.68
N GLN A 51 -6.55 -3.56 10.59
CA GLN A 51 -7.40 -3.98 11.70
C GLN A 51 -7.12 -5.42 12.14
N GLU A 52 -7.00 -6.33 11.17
CA GLU A 52 -6.67 -7.74 11.41
C GLU A 52 -5.30 -7.90 12.06
N LEU A 53 -4.28 -7.19 11.54
CA LEU A 53 -2.94 -7.17 12.15
C LEU A 53 -2.97 -6.65 13.58
N SER A 54 -3.74 -5.60 13.87
CA SER A 54 -3.89 -5.07 15.22
C SER A 54 -4.52 -6.11 16.15
N ALA A 55 -5.59 -6.78 15.71
CA ALA A 55 -6.27 -7.81 16.49
C ALA A 55 -5.37 -9.03 16.77
N LEU A 56 -4.56 -9.44 15.80
CA LEU A 56 -3.66 -10.60 15.93
C LEU A 56 -2.43 -10.30 16.79
N THR A 57 -1.89 -9.08 16.70
CA THR A 57 -0.65 -8.71 17.40
C THR A 57 -0.89 -8.02 18.75
N GLY A 58 -2.11 -7.55 19.00
CA GLY A 58 -2.45 -6.72 20.16
C GLY A 58 -1.79 -5.34 20.14
N ARG A 59 -1.35 -4.87 18.97
CA ARG A 59 -0.66 -3.59 18.81
C ARG A 59 -1.55 -2.60 18.07
N GLU A 60 -1.45 -1.34 18.46
CA GLU A 60 -1.98 -0.24 17.67
C GLU A 60 -0.90 0.26 16.71
N TYR A 61 -1.24 0.33 15.42
CA TYR A 61 -0.37 0.91 14.41
C TYR A 61 -0.69 2.40 14.27
N THR A 62 0.36 3.21 14.14
CA THR A 62 0.23 4.68 14.10
C THR A 62 0.42 5.27 12.71
N ALA A 63 0.83 4.46 11.73
CA ALA A 63 1.11 4.92 10.37
C ALA A 63 1.19 3.72 9.39
N VAL A 64 1.00 4.02 8.10
CA VAL A 64 1.24 3.09 6.99
C VAL A 64 2.44 3.59 6.17
N ASN A 65 3.42 2.73 5.92
CA ASN A 65 4.57 3.07 5.07
C ASN A 65 4.44 2.35 3.73
N ILE A 66 4.27 3.11 2.64
CA ILE A 66 4.16 2.57 1.28
C ILE A 66 5.50 2.77 0.58
N VAL A 67 6.18 1.66 0.28
CA VAL A 67 7.45 1.63 -0.46
C VAL A 67 7.25 1.00 -1.83
N GLY A 68 8.24 1.09 -2.72
CA GLY A 68 8.14 0.46 -4.04
C GLY A 68 7.50 1.36 -5.10
N GLY A 69 7.29 0.82 -6.30
CA GLY A 69 6.61 1.51 -7.41
C GLY A 69 5.25 2.10 -7.02
N GLY A 70 4.48 1.39 -6.19
CA GLY A 70 3.17 1.83 -5.72
C GLY A 70 3.17 3.10 -4.87
N SER A 71 4.31 3.49 -4.29
CA SER A 71 4.41 4.72 -3.50
C SER A 71 4.17 5.98 -4.33
N ARG A 72 4.29 5.90 -5.66
CA ARG A 72 4.06 7.02 -6.58
C ARG A 72 2.59 7.31 -6.85
N ASP A 73 1.69 6.40 -6.46
CA ASP A 73 0.26 6.56 -6.67
C ASP A 73 -0.36 7.45 -5.59
N GLY A 74 -0.31 8.77 -5.82
CA GLY A 74 -0.83 9.75 -4.87
C GLY A 74 -2.32 9.59 -4.55
N TYR A 75 -3.11 9.09 -5.51
CA TYR A 75 -4.54 8.91 -5.30
C TYR A 75 -4.82 7.72 -4.39
N LEU A 76 -4.17 6.57 -4.63
CA LEU A 76 -4.27 5.42 -3.74
C LEU A 76 -3.69 5.72 -2.35
N ASN A 77 -2.59 6.48 -2.27
CA ASN A 77 -2.02 6.91 -0.99
C ASN A 77 -3.04 7.69 -0.15
N GLN A 78 -3.76 8.64 -0.76
CA GLN A 78 -4.80 9.42 -0.07
C GLN A 78 -5.99 8.55 0.35
N LEU A 79 -6.47 7.68 -0.55
CA LEU A 79 -7.56 6.75 -0.21
C LEU A 79 -7.16 5.80 0.92
N THR A 80 -5.91 5.35 0.95
CA THR A 80 -5.37 4.51 2.02
C THR A 80 -5.33 5.27 3.34
N ALA A 81 -4.87 6.53 3.36
CA ALA A 81 -4.87 7.37 4.56
C ALA A 81 -6.30 7.54 5.10
N ASN A 82 -7.25 7.84 4.21
CA ASN A 82 -8.65 8.04 4.59
C ASN A 82 -9.30 6.74 5.11
N ALA A 83 -9.09 5.62 4.41
CA ALA A 83 -9.69 4.34 4.77
C ALA A 83 -9.13 3.76 6.08
N THR A 84 -7.83 3.92 6.31
CA THR A 84 -7.15 3.43 7.53
C THR A 84 -7.31 4.37 8.71
N GLY A 85 -7.57 5.66 8.47
CA GLY A 85 -7.50 6.71 9.49
C GLY A 85 -6.08 6.98 10.00
N LEU A 86 -5.05 6.52 9.28
CA LEU A 86 -3.64 6.63 9.66
C LEU A 86 -2.87 7.51 8.67
N PRO A 87 -1.84 8.25 9.14
CA PRO A 87 -0.91 8.90 8.22
C PRO A 87 -0.20 7.87 7.34
N VAL A 88 -0.09 8.20 6.05
CA VAL A 88 0.64 7.42 5.05
C VAL A 88 1.97 8.11 4.74
N TYR A 89 3.06 7.36 4.84
CA TYR A 89 4.39 7.78 4.41
C TYR A 89 4.77 7.03 3.13
N ALA A 90 4.76 7.74 2.01
CA ALA A 90 5.02 7.17 0.69
C ALA A 90 6.46 7.43 0.23
N GLY A 91 7.20 6.35 0.01
CA GLY A 91 8.58 6.33 -0.44
C GLY A 91 9.51 5.55 0.49
N PRO A 92 10.76 5.28 0.07
CA PRO A 92 11.30 5.53 -1.26
C PRO A 92 10.77 4.53 -2.31
N THR A 93 10.69 4.94 -3.58
CA THR A 93 10.23 4.03 -4.65
C THR A 93 11.14 2.82 -4.79
N GLU A 94 12.46 3.00 -4.66
CA GLU A 94 13.43 1.90 -4.80
C GLU A 94 13.66 1.15 -3.49
N GLY A 95 12.57 0.87 -2.74
CA GLY A 95 12.64 0.26 -1.40
C GLY A 95 13.43 -1.06 -1.36
N THR A 96 13.27 -1.91 -2.38
CA THR A 96 14.00 -3.19 -2.48
C THR A 96 15.50 -2.99 -2.69
N ALA A 97 15.89 -2.13 -3.65
CA ALA A 97 17.30 -1.88 -3.94
C ALA A 97 18.00 -1.20 -2.76
N LEU A 98 17.34 -0.22 -2.15
CA LEU A 98 17.86 0.45 -0.96
C LEU A 98 17.97 -0.51 0.22
N GLY A 99 16.94 -1.31 0.51
CA GLY A 99 17.00 -2.30 1.58
C GLY A 99 18.18 -3.27 1.42
N ASN A 100 18.43 -3.72 0.19
CA ASN A 100 19.55 -4.60 -0.13
C ASN A 100 20.91 -3.93 0.15
N LEU A 101 21.12 -2.71 -0.36
CA LEU A 101 22.37 -1.96 -0.14
C LEU A 101 22.58 -1.64 1.33
N MET A 102 21.53 -1.23 2.06
CA MET A 102 21.64 -0.82 3.45
C MET A 102 22.04 -1.98 4.37
N VAL A 103 21.53 -3.20 4.13
CA VAL A 103 21.95 -4.38 4.92
C VAL A 103 23.40 -4.76 4.62
N GLN A 104 23.88 -4.57 3.39
CA GLN A 104 25.30 -4.75 3.07
C GLN A 104 26.19 -3.71 3.77
N MET A 105 25.77 -2.44 3.79
CA MET A 105 26.46 -1.37 4.52
C MET A 105 26.48 -1.61 6.04
N LEU A 106 25.39 -2.15 6.61
CA LEU A 106 25.37 -2.58 8.01
C LEU A 106 26.41 -3.66 8.29
N ALA A 107 26.48 -4.69 7.43
CA ALA A 107 27.44 -5.77 7.56
C ALA A 107 28.89 -5.29 7.39
N ALA A 108 29.11 -4.25 6.58
CA ALA A 108 30.41 -3.59 6.41
C ALA A 108 30.78 -2.65 7.58
N GLY A 109 29.88 -2.40 8.53
CA GLY A 109 30.12 -1.52 9.68
C GLY A 109 29.96 -0.02 9.39
N GLU A 110 29.40 0.34 8.23
CA GLU A 110 29.15 1.75 7.85
C GLU A 110 28.02 2.39 8.68
N PHE A 111 27.14 1.55 9.22
CA PHE A 111 26.09 1.96 10.15
C PHE A 111 26.16 1.13 11.43
N PRO A 112 25.84 1.72 12.60
CA PRO A 112 25.87 1.00 13.87
C PRO A 112 24.67 0.05 14.05
N ASP A 113 23.51 0.38 13.46
CA ASP A 113 22.28 -0.40 13.59
C ASP A 113 21.24 -0.05 12.49
N LEU A 114 20.10 -0.77 12.51
CA LEU A 114 18.98 -0.53 11.60
C LEU A 114 18.28 0.82 11.83
N ALA A 115 18.36 1.39 13.04
CA ALA A 115 17.73 2.68 13.33
C ALA A 115 18.49 3.82 12.64
N ALA A 116 19.83 3.78 12.65
CA ALA A 116 20.70 4.69 11.94
C ALA A 116 20.47 4.61 10.42
N ILE A 117 20.31 3.39 9.87
CA ILE A 117 19.94 3.17 8.46
C ILE A 117 18.61 3.85 8.12
N ARG A 118 17.56 3.61 8.90
CA ARG A 118 16.23 4.20 8.62
C ARG A 118 16.27 5.72 8.70
N LYS A 119 17.05 6.28 9.62
CA LYS A 119 17.27 7.73 9.73
C LYS A 119 18.01 8.28 8.51
N ALA A 120 19.04 7.59 8.04
CA ALA A 120 19.77 7.97 6.82
C ALA A 120 18.85 7.94 5.60
N VAL A 121 18.08 6.87 5.41
CA VAL A 121 17.09 6.77 4.31
C VAL A 121 16.08 7.91 4.37
N ARG A 122 15.52 8.21 5.55
CA ARG A 122 14.55 9.32 5.71
C ARG A 122 15.16 10.69 5.40
N HIS A 123 16.47 10.87 5.64
CA HIS A 123 17.17 12.12 5.32
C HIS A 123 17.58 12.21 3.84
N SER A 124 17.87 11.07 3.21
CA SER A 124 18.42 11.02 1.85
C SER A 124 17.36 10.99 0.75
N PHE A 125 16.13 10.58 1.05
CA PHE A 125 15.07 10.42 0.06
C PHE A 125 13.81 11.18 0.45
N SER A 126 13.12 11.73 -0.55
CA SER A 126 11.82 12.35 -0.35
C SER A 126 10.79 11.30 0.05
N ILE A 127 10.23 11.47 1.25
CA ILE A 127 9.10 10.69 1.75
C ILE A 127 7.91 11.64 1.81
N GLN A 128 6.87 11.35 1.03
CA GLN A 128 5.65 12.14 1.06
C GLN A 128 4.79 11.71 2.24
N GLU A 129 4.46 12.66 3.11
CA GLU A 129 3.45 12.46 4.15
C GLU A 129 2.06 12.82 3.60
N VAL A 130 1.12 11.90 3.77
CA VAL A 130 -0.28 12.04 3.36
C VAL A 130 -1.14 11.79 4.58
N LEU A 131 -1.92 12.80 4.97
CA LEU A 131 -2.78 12.73 6.15
C LEU A 131 -4.21 12.35 5.76
N PRO A 132 -4.96 11.66 6.64
CA PRO A 132 -6.38 11.43 6.44
C PRO A 132 -7.13 12.78 6.34
N CYS A 133 -8.11 12.86 5.44
CA CYS A 133 -8.96 14.04 5.25
C CYS A 133 -10.46 13.72 5.38
#